data_AF-X1M309-F1
#
_entry.id   AF-X1M309-F1
#
_cell.length_a   1.000
_cell.length_b   1.000
_cell.length_c   1.000
_cell.angle_alpha   90.00
_cell.angle_beta   90.00
_cell.angle_gamma   90.00
#
_symmetry.space_group_name_H-M   'P 1'
#
loop_
_entity.id
_entity.type
_entity.pdbx_description
1 polymer ?
#
loop_
_entity_poly.entity_id
_entity_poly.type
_entity_poly.pdbx_seq_one_letter_code
_entity_poly.pdbx_strand_id
1 'polypeptide(L)'
;LKSLGFKVNPNNALLTSISEVEEFHHTWVERRESLPYEADGIVVKLNSLDLHERLGNIGHEPRWAIAYKFPAVQGTTRLNEIRVSVGRTGTLNPYAILEPVSVGGVTIKQAALHNEDDIRRKDIRIGDTVIVQRAGEVIPQVVGPVVSKRSGQEKLFTMPSRCPVCGAKVIRPKGGVMSYCPNVACPAQAQERLEHFASRGGMDIRGIGEKLCTALLQAGLVKNVADLYDLTNQQLLTLERMAEKSAANIIDSINKSKDRPLSRVIFALGILHIGEEM
;
A
#
# COMPACT_ATOMS: atom_id res chain seq x y z
N LEU A 1 -8.59 -30.92 -16.47
CA LEU A 1 -7.21 -30.40 -16.32
C LEU A 1 -6.19 -31.51 -16.08
N LYS A 2 -6.27 -32.25 -14.96
CA LYS A 2 -5.32 -33.35 -14.68
C LYS A 2 -5.28 -34.40 -15.80
N SER A 3 -6.44 -34.82 -16.31
CA SER A 3 -6.55 -35.76 -17.45
C SER A 3 -5.96 -35.22 -18.76
N LEU A 4 -5.77 -33.91 -18.88
CA LEU A 4 -5.18 -33.24 -20.04
C LEU A 4 -3.66 -33.00 -19.85
N GLY A 5 -3.04 -33.55 -18.81
CA GLY A 5 -1.61 -33.44 -18.54
C GLY A 5 -1.17 -32.19 -17.77
N PHE A 6 -2.09 -31.31 -17.36
CA PHE A 6 -1.75 -30.16 -16.54
C PHE A 6 -1.41 -30.56 -15.10
N LYS A 7 -0.38 -29.91 -14.54
CA LYS A 7 -0.05 -30.03 -13.10
C LYS A 7 -1.14 -29.35 -12.29
N VAL A 8 -1.75 -30.09 -11.36
CA VAL A 8 -2.78 -29.59 -10.44
C VAL A 8 -2.32 -29.80 -9.00
N ASN A 9 -2.75 -28.92 -8.09
CA ASN A 9 -2.44 -29.09 -6.67
C ASN A 9 -3.09 -30.41 -6.16
N PRO A 10 -2.32 -31.36 -5.61
CA PRO A 10 -2.86 -32.63 -5.12
C PRO A 10 -3.72 -32.46 -3.87
N ASN A 11 -3.64 -31.32 -3.19
CA ASN A 11 -4.26 -31.08 -1.89
C ASN A 11 -5.70 -30.55 -1.98
N ASN A 12 -6.26 -30.40 -3.18
CA ASN A 12 -7.64 -29.92 -3.34
C ASN A 12 -8.66 -30.93 -2.79
N ALA A 13 -9.69 -30.47 -2.10
CA ALA A 13 -10.78 -31.29 -1.57
C ALA A 13 -12.16 -30.71 -1.91
N LEU A 14 -13.14 -31.58 -2.13
CA LEU A 14 -14.55 -31.22 -2.19
C LEU A 14 -15.10 -31.35 -0.77
N LEU A 15 -15.66 -30.26 -0.24
CA LEU A 15 -16.18 -30.17 1.12
C LEU A 15 -17.66 -29.81 1.06
N THR A 16 -18.47 -30.42 1.93
CA THR A 16 -19.94 -30.31 1.86
C THR A 16 -20.54 -29.37 2.90
N SER A 17 -19.74 -28.90 3.86
CA SER A 17 -20.17 -28.01 4.93
C SER A 17 -19.11 -26.95 5.27
N ILE A 18 -19.52 -25.88 5.95
CA ILE A 18 -18.58 -24.84 6.42
C ILE A 18 -17.64 -25.41 7.49
N SER A 19 -18.12 -26.29 8.36
CA SER A 19 -17.27 -26.93 9.38
C SER A 19 -16.14 -27.75 8.77
N GLU A 20 -16.40 -28.47 7.68
CA GLU A 20 -15.34 -29.17 6.93
C GLU A 20 -14.31 -28.19 6.33
N VAL A 21 -14.74 -27.01 5.89
CA VAL A 21 -13.83 -25.95 5.39
C VAL A 21 -12.94 -25.43 6.51
N GLU A 22 -13.47 -25.24 7.71
CA GLU A 22 -12.72 -24.79 8.89
C GLU A 22 -11.70 -25.84 9.35
N GLU A 23 -12.08 -27.12 9.34
CA GLU A 23 -11.18 -28.24 9.67
C GLU A 23 -10.07 -28.40 8.62
N PHE A 24 -10.42 -28.28 7.33
CA PHE A 24 -9.46 -28.30 6.24
C PHE A 24 -8.48 -27.13 6.35
N HIS A 25 -8.95 -25.93 6.71
CA HIS A 25 -8.09 -24.78 7.00
C HIS A 25 -7.13 -25.05 8.17
N HIS A 26 -7.63 -25.53 9.32
CA HIS A 26 -6.80 -25.87 10.49
C HIS A 26 -5.72 -26.90 10.16
N THR A 27 -6.08 -27.95 9.43
CA THR A 27 -5.13 -28.98 8.98
C THR A 27 -3.97 -28.36 8.20
N TRP A 28 -4.26 -27.39 7.32
CA TRP A 28 -3.22 -26.72 6.53
C TRP A 28 -2.47 -25.64 7.28
N VAL A 29 -3.05 -25.03 8.30
CA VAL A 29 -2.31 -24.15 9.23
C VAL A 29 -1.21 -24.96 9.92
N GLU A 30 -1.53 -26.14 10.45
CA GLU A 30 -0.56 -27.01 11.14
C GLU A 30 0.48 -27.60 10.20
N ARG A 31 0.07 -27.99 8.99
CA ARG A 31 0.95 -28.64 8.00
C ARG A 31 1.62 -27.67 7.04
N ARG A 32 1.47 -26.36 7.23
CA ARG A 32 1.94 -25.32 6.31
C ARG A 32 3.42 -25.51 5.93
N GLU A 33 4.27 -25.78 6.92
CA GLU A 33 5.72 -25.91 6.73
C GLU A 33 6.13 -27.19 6.00
N SER A 34 5.23 -28.17 5.88
CA SER A 34 5.47 -29.41 5.13
C SER A 34 5.29 -29.23 3.62
N LEU A 35 4.70 -28.12 3.18
CA LEU A 35 4.51 -27.83 1.76
C LEU A 35 5.86 -27.50 1.10
N PRO A 36 6.13 -28.01 -0.11
CA PRO A 36 7.34 -27.67 -0.87
C PRO A 36 7.28 -26.26 -1.49
N TYR A 37 6.35 -25.42 -1.04
CA TYR A 37 6.07 -24.08 -1.51
C TYR A 37 5.44 -23.25 -0.39
N GLU A 38 5.53 -21.93 -0.50
CA GLU A 38 4.82 -21.01 0.41
C GLU A 38 3.32 -20.97 0.10
N ALA A 39 2.51 -20.89 1.14
CA ALA A 39 1.07 -20.67 1.06
C ALA A 39 0.65 -19.69 2.16
N ASP A 40 -0.26 -18.77 1.83
CA ASP A 40 -0.81 -17.76 2.75
C ASP A 40 -2.26 -18.06 3.19
N GLY A 41 -2.83 -19.17 2.71
CA GLY A 41 -4.18 -19.62 3.04
C GLY A 41 -4.70 -20.72 2.12
N ILE A 42 -6.01 -20.94 2.18
CA ILE A 42 -6.76 -21.74 1.22
C ILE A 42 -7.72 -20.84 0.42
N VAL A 43 -8.16 -21.30 -0.75
CA VAL A 43 -9.24 -20.62 -1.50
C VAL A 43 -10.48 -21.49 -1.47
N VAL A 44 -11.54 -20.97 -0.87
CA VAL A 44 -12.85 -21.63 -0.81
C VAL A 44 -13.65 -21.17 -2.02
N LYS A 45 -14.19 -22.12 -2.80
CA LYS A 45 -14.95 -21.86 -4.02
C LYS A 45 -16.24 -22.66 -3.97
N LEU A 46 -17.34 -22.04 -4.37
CA LEU A 46 -18.54 -22.81 -4.70
C LEU A 46 -18.20 -23.78 -5.86
N ASN A 47 -18.62 -25.04 -5.76
CA ASN A 47 -18.25 -26.02 -6.78
C ASN A 47 -19.14 -25.93 -8.04
N SER A 48 -20.34 -25.34 -7.94
CA SER A 48 -21.26 -25.19 -9.06
C SER A 48 -20.89 -23.99 -9.95
N LEU A 49 -20.67 -24.24 -11.24
CA LEU A 49 -20.40 -23.20 -12.23
C LEU A 49 -21.63 -22.31 -12.51
N ASP A 50 -22.85 -22.86 -12.42
CA ASP A 50 -24.09 -22.07 -12.51
C ASP A 50 -24.12 -20.98 -11.42
N LEU A 51 -23.69 -21.32 -10.21
CA LEU A 51 -23.61 -20.34 -9.12
C LEU A 51 -22.54 -19.29 -9.35
N HIS A 52 -21.47 -19.59 -10.10
CA HIS A 52 -20.45 -18.59 -10.45
C HIS A 52 -21.05 -17.50 -11.33
N GLU A 53 -21.78 -17.91 -12.38
CA GLU A 53 -22.42 -16.99 -13.31
C GLU A 53 -23.49 -16.13 -12.62
N ARG A 54 -24.31 -16.76 -11.78
CA ARG A 54 -25.41 -16.06 -11.07
C ARG A 54 -24.91 -15.09 -10.01
N LEU A 55 -23.82 -15.42 -9.31
CA LEU A 55 -23.26 -14.54 -8.28
C LEU A 55 -22.41 -13.43 -8.90
N GLY A 56 -21.71 -13.69 -10.00
CA GLY A 56 -20.87 -12.72 -10.69
C GLY A 56 -19.71 -12.22 -9.84
N ASN A 57 -19.27 -10.99 -10.12
CA ASN A 57 -18.13 -10.34 -9.47
C ASN A 57 -18.55 -8.97 -8.89
N ILE A 58 -17.82 -8.50 -7.88
CA ILE A 58 -17.86 -7.11 -7.40
C ILE A 58 -16.49 -6.49 -7.63
N GLY A 59 -16.42 -5.49 -8.50
CA GLY A 59 -15.15 -5.00 -9.05
C GLY A 59 -14.31 -6.13 -9.63
N HIS A 60 -13.11 -6.35 -9.07
CA HIS A 60 -12.20 -7.42 -9.47
C HIS A 60 -12.36 -8.75 -8.70
N GLU A 61 -13.28 -8.82 -7.73
CA GLU A 61 -13.40 -9.97 -6.83
C GLU A 61 -14.62 -10.84 -7.16
N PRO A 62 -14.45 -12.16 -7.33
CA PRO A 62 -15.58 -13.07 -7.54
C PRO A 62 -16.41 -13.24 -6.26
N ARG A 63 -17.74 -13.19 -6.38
CA ARG A 63 -18.66 -13.37 -5.24
C ARG A 63 -18.82 -14.81 -4.80
N TRP A 64 -18.34 -15.76 -5.60
CA TRP A 64 -18.46 -17.21 -5.40
C TRP A 64 -17.19 -17.85 -4.81
N ALA A 65 -16.16 -17.06 -4.52
CA ALA A 65 -14.92 -17.53 -3.93
C ALA A 65 -14.36 -16.56 -2.88
N ILE A 66 -13.64 -17.09 -1.90
CA ILE A 66 -12.95 -16.29 -0.89
C ILE A 66 -11.60 -16.91 -0.55
N ALA A 67 -10.58 -16.07 -0.38
CA ALA A 67 -9.29 -16.48 0.16
C ALA A 67 -9.38 -16.53 1.69
N TYR A 68 -9.37 -17.72 2.28
CA TYR A 68 -9.34 -17.92 3.72
C TYR A 68 -7.89 -18.03 4.19
N LYS A 69 -7.33 -16.87 4.57
CA LYS A 69 -5.91 -16.73 4.91
C LYS A 69 -5.55 -17.43 6.22
N PHE A 70 -4.32 -17.92 6.30
CA PHE A 70 -3.72 -18.38 7.55
C PHE A 70 -3.45 -17.20 8.50
N PRO A 71 -3.31 -17.46 9.81
CA PRO A 71 -2.85 -16.44 10.75
C PRO A 71 -1.53 -15.81 10.27
N ALA A 72 -1.47 -14.48 10.35
CA ALA A 72 -0.27 -13.74 9.96
C ALA A 72 0.92 -14.16 10.83
N VAL A 73 2.10 -14.31 10.22
CA VAL A 73 3.34 -14.49 10.98
C VAL A 73 3.63 -13.19 11.74
N GLN A 74 3.85 -13.32 13.05
CA GLN A 74 4.14 -12.20 13.93
C GLN A 74 5.58 -12.29 14.43
N GLY A 75 6.19 -11.13 14.66
CA GLY A 75 7.44 -10.99 15.40
C GLY A 75 7.35 -9.84 16.38
N THR A 76 8.21 -9.83 17.39
CA THR A 76 8.32 -8.70 18.31
C THR A 76 9.61 -7.94 18.07
N THR A 77 9.55 -6.62 18.06
CA THR A 77 10.73 -5.78 17.90
C THR A 77 10.58 -4.45 18.64
N ARG A 78 11.66 -3.68 18.74
CA ARG A 78 11.63 -2.37 19.39
C ARG A 78 11.09 -1.29 18.44
N LEU A 79 10.16 -0.49 18.91
CA LEU A 79 9.69 0.72 18.25
C LEU A 79 10.64 1.88 18.57
N ASN A 80 11.52 2.20 17.63
CA ASN A 80 12.55 3.21 17.82
C ASN A 80 12.01 4.64 17.68
N GLU A 81 11.14 4.87 16.69
CA GLU A 81 10.58 6.19 16.39
C GLU A 81 9.21 6.03 15.70
N ILE A 82 8.36 7.06 15.78
CA ILE A 82 7.18 7.19 14.91
C ILE A 82 7.38 8.43 14.05
N ARG A 83 7.39 8.24 12.74
CA ARG A 83 7.47 9.32 11.75
C ARG A 83 6.12 9.51 11.07
N VAL A 84 5.96 10.63 10.37
CA VAL A 84 4.71 10.99 9.70
C VAL A 84 5.00 11.28 8.24
N SER A 85 4.36 10.54 7.33
CA SER A 85 4.35 10.85 5.91
C SER A 85 3.14 11.74 5.57
N VAL A 86 3.26 12.50 4.48
CA VAL A 86 2.19 13.38 3.98
C VAL A 86 1.72 12.80 2.65
N GLY A 87 0.50 12.26 2.61
CA GLY A 87 -0.06 11.66 1.41
C GLY A 87 -0.55 12.70 0.40
N ARG A 88 -0.95 12.21 -0.78
CA ARG A 88 -1.47 12.98 -1.92
C ARG A 88 -2.49 14.07 -1.57
N THR A 89 -3.47 13.72 -0.74
CA THR A 89 -4.56 14.62 -0.31
C THR A 89 -4.21 15.42 0.95
N GLY A 90 -2.93 15.40 1.34
CA GLY A 90 -2.44 16.04 2.55
C GLY A 90 -2.64 15.24 3.82
N THR A 91 -3.14 14.00 3.78
CA THR A 91 -3.27 13.14 4.97
C THR A 91 -1.92 12.94 5.66
N LEU A 92 -1.88 13.11 6.98
CA LEU A 92 -0.72 12.78 7.80
C LEU A 92 -0.84 11.34 8.29
N ASN A 93 0.04 10.47 7.79
CA ASN A 93 -0.01 9.04 8.06
C ASN A 93 1.19 8.65 8.93
N PRO A 94 0.97 8.25 10.20
CA PRO A 94 2.05 7.81 11.05
C PRO A 94 2.54 6.42 10.64
N TYR A 95 3.85 6.21 10.74
CA TYR A 95 4.49 4.92 10.52
C TYR A 95 5.63 4.70 11.51
N ALA A 96 5.82 3.44 11.90
CA ALA A 96 6.83 3.01 12.85
C ALA A 96 8.19 2.90 12.15
N ILE A 97 9.23 3.39 12.82
CA ILE A 97 10.62 3.01 12.58
C ILE A 97 10.97 1.95 13.62
N LEU A 98 11.31 0.76 13.16
CA LEU A 98 11.50 -0.42 13.98
C LEU A 98 12.98 -0.81 14.00
N GLU A 99 13.38 -1.43 15.10
CA GLU A 99 14.59 -2.25 15.11
C GLU A 99 14.40 -3.40 14.09
N PRO A 100 15.37 -3.68 13.21
CA PRO A 100 15.20 -4.68 12.16
C PRO A 100 14.79 -6.05 12.72
N VAL A 101 13.71 -6.63 12.20
CA VAL A 101 13.20 -7.94 12.65
C VAL A 101 12.81 -8.80 11.45
N SER A 102 13.15 -10.09 11.49
CA SER A 102 12.73 -11.06 10.47
C SER A 102 11.34 -11.60 10.81
N VAL A 103 10.38 -11.44 9.90
CA VAL A 103 9.01 -11.95 10.05
C VAL A 103 8.56 -12.53 8.71
N GLY A 104 8.31 -13.84 8.65
CA GLY A 104 7.91 -14.51 7.42
C GLY A 104 8.92 -14.35 6.28
N GLY A 105 10.21 -14.59 6.57
CA GLY A 105 11.30 -14.58 5.59
C GLY A 105 11.80 -13.20 5.15
N VAL A 106 11.17 -12.11 5.60
CA VAL A 106 11.56 -10.73 5.24
C VAL A 106 11.97 -9.91 6.45
N THR A 107 12.98 -9.05 6.27
CA THR A 107 13.42 -8.10 7.30
C THR A 107 12.56 -6.84 7.26
N ILE A 108 11.77 -6.63 8.31
CA ILE A 108 10.93 -5.45 8.50
C ILE A 108 11.71 -4.39 9.28
N LYS A 109 11.76 -3.17 8.73
CA LYS A 109 12.34 -1.97 9.39
C LYS A 109 11.31 -0.86 9.62
N GLN A 110 10.18 -0.94 8.92
CA GLN A 110 9.10 0.03 8.97
C GLN A 110 7.75 -0.67 8.92
N ALA A 111 6.75 -0.11 9.60
CA ALA A 111 5.41 -0.65 9.61
C ALA A 111 4.36 0.47 9.72
N ALA A 112 3.18 0.26 9.14
CA ALA A 112 2.09 1.24 9.23
C ALA A 112 1.51 1.34 10.66
N LEU A 113 1.10 2.55 11.05
CA LEU A 113 0.44 2.84 12.34
C LEU A 113 -0.97 3.46 12.18
N HIS A 114 -1.60 3.30 11.01
CA HIS A 114 -2.93 3.81 10.64
C HIS A 114 -3.15 5.32 10.90
N ASN A 115 -3.42 5.73 12.14
CA ASN A 115 -3.65 7.12 12.54
C ASN A 115 -3.39 7.33 14.05
N GLU A 116 -3.39 8.59 14.50
CA GLU A 116 -3.12 8.93 15.91
C GLU A 116 -4.11 8.28 16.89
N ASP A 117 -5.39 8.19 16.52
CA ASP A 117 -6.40 7.59 17.40
C ASP A 117 -6.18 6.08 17.54
N ASP A 118 -5.78 5.38 16.48
CA ASP A 118 -5.46 3.95 16.53
C ASP A 118 -4.21 3.69 17.39
N ILE A 119 -3.19 4.53 17.27
CA ILE A 119 -1.99 4.50 18.12
C ILE A 119 -2.38 4.65 19.60
N ARG A 120 -3.24 5.62 19.92
CA ARG A 120 -3.72 5.85 21.30
C ARG A 120 -4.60 4.71 21.79
N ARG A 121 -5.52 4.21 20.96
CA ARG A 121 -6.43 3.10 21.28
C ARG A 121 -5.67 1.81 21.59
N LYS A 122 -4.58 1.54 20.86
CA LYS A 122 -3.68 0.41 21.10
C LYS A 122 -2.63 0.71 22.18
N ASP A 123 -2.60 1.92 22.73
CA ASP A 123 -1.60 2.43 23.68
C ASP A 123 -0.15 2.21 23.19
N ILE A 124 0.12 2.43 21.90
CA ILE A 124 1.48 2.26 21.35
C ILE A 124 2.32 3.49 21.68
N ARG A 125 3.52 3.27 22.25
CA ARG A 125 4.44 4.33 22.69
C ARG A 125 5.81 4.16 22.07
N ILE A 126 6.48 5.27 21.75
CA ILE A 126 7.85 5.26 21.27
C ILE A 126 8.75 4.65 22.36
N GLY A 127 9.53 3.63 22.00
CA GLY A 127 10.34 2.83 22.91
C GLY A 127 9.74 1.47 23.26
N ASP A 128 8.45 1.23 22.99
CA ASP A 128 7.80 -0.07 23.26
C ASP A 128 8.51 -1.22 22.53
N THR A 129 8.48 -2.41 23.13
CA THR A 129 8.52 -3.64 22.33
C THR A 129 7.15 -3.83 21.72
N VAL A 130 7.05 -3.91 20.40
CA VAL A 130 5.78 -4.02 19.66
C VAL A 130 5.69 -5.34 18.91
N ILE A 131 4.47 -5.85 18.78
CA ILE A 131 4.14 -6.98 17.92
C ILE A 131 3.91 -6.43 16.52
N VAL A 132 4.66 -6.95 15.56
CA VAL A 132 4.58 -6.59 14.15
C VAL A 132 4.15 -7.82 13.38
N GLN A 133 3.24 -7.61 12.44
CA GLN A 133 2.77 -8.68 11.56
C GLN A 133 2.78 -8.21 10.12
N ARG A 134 2.89 -9.17 9.20
CA ARG A 134 2.67 -8.93 7.77
C ARG A 134 1.18 -9.15 7.50
N ALA A 135 0.43 -8.08 7.22
CA ALA A 135 -0.97 -8.20 6.83
C ALA A 135 -1.02 -8.68 5.37
N GLY A 136 -1.34 -9.97 5.18
CA GLY A 136 -1.10 -10.63 3.89
C GLY A 136 0.40 -10.65 3.54
N GLU A 137 0.73 -10.73 2.26
CA GLU A 137 2.12 -10.79 1.79
C GLU A 137 2.77 -9.41 1.57
N VAL A 138 2.14 -8.27 1.85
CA VAL A 138 2.65 -6.98 1.31
C VAL A 138 3.04 -5.94 2.35
N ILE A 139 2.15 -5.57 3.29
CA ILE A 139 2.39 -4.39 4.15
C ILE A 139 2.54 -4.79 5.62
N PRO A 140 3.73 -4.55 6.22
CA PRO A 140 3.92 -4.66 7.67
C PRO A 140 3.06 -3.67 8.45
N GLN A 141 2.45 -4.14 9.54
CA GLN A 141 1.69 -3.28 10.46
C GLN A 141 2.01 -3.62 11.92
N VAL A 142 1.90 -2.61 12.79
CA VAL A 142 2.00 -2.81 14.24
C VAL A 142 0.64 -3.24 14.79
N VAL A 143 0.62 -4.39 15.44
CA VAL A 143 -0.58 -4.97 16.05
C VAL A 143 -0.86 -4.32 17.41
N GLY A 144 0.18 -4.19 18.24
CA GLY A 144 0.09 -3.59 19.57
C GLY A 144 1.39 -3.74 20.37
N PRO A 145 1.46 -3.15 21.57
CA PRO A 145 2.62 -3.24 22.44
C PRO A 145 2.66 -4.55 23.23
N VAL A 146 3.87 -4.99 23.57
CA VAL A 146 4.11 -6.02 24.58
C VAL A 146 4.23 -5.33 25.93
N VAL A 147 3.08 -5.05 26.55
CA VAL A 147 2.99 -4.22 27.77
C VAL A 147 3.89 -4.73 28.91
N SER A 148 4.04 -6.04 29.05
CA SER A 148 4.90 -6.66 30.08
C SER A 148 6.39 -6.34 29.94
N LYS A 149 6.83 -5.83 28.78
CA LYS A 149 8.24 -5.44 28.52
C LYS A 149 8.50 -3.95 28.70
N ARG A 150 7.54 -3.18 29.22
CA ARG A 150 7.71 -1.75 29.45
C ARG A 150 8.66 -1.45 30.60
N SER A 151 9.51 -0.47 30.35
CA SER A 151 10.46 0.12 31.29
C SER A 151 9.89 1.34 32.04
N GLY A 152 8.81 1.94 31.54
CA GLY A 152 8.25 3.20 32.04
C GLY A 152 8.88 4.45 31.42
N GLN A 153 9.88 4.30 30.54
CA GLN A 153 10.54 5.40 29.83
C GLN A 153 9.89 5.69 28.45
N GLU A 154 8.86 4.95 28.07
CA GLU A 154 8.23 5.05 26.76
C GLU A 154 7.44 6.36 26.60
N LYS A 155 7.47 6.94 25.40
CA LYS A 155 6.88 8.24 25.13
C LYS A 155 5.58 8.12 24.33
N LEU A 156 4.55 8.81 24.79
CA LEU A 156 3.30 8.95 24.03
C LEU A 156 3.56 9.68 22.71
N PHE A 157 2.93 9.19 21.65
CA PHE A 157 2.94 9.87 20.35
C PHE A 157 1.85 10.93 20.28
N THR A 158 2.20 12.06 19.69
CA THR A 158 1.25 13.11 19.32
C THR A 158 1.51 13.51 17.88
N MET A 159 0.43 13.72 17.13
CA MET A 159 0.54 14.21 15.76
C MET A 159 1.17 15.61 15.77
N PRO A 160 2.15 15.92 14.90
CA PRO A 160 2.79 17.23 14.89
C PRO A 160 1.78 18.32 14.56
N SER A 161 1.89 19.48 15.23
CA SER A 161 1.04 20.64 15.00
C SER A 161 1.33 21.37 13.68
N ARG A 162 2.46 21.04 13.04
CA ARG A 162 2.90 21.55 11.74
C ARG A 162 3.30 20.41 10.83
N CYS A 163 3.06 20.58 9.53
CA CYS A 163 3.42 19.62 8.51
C CYS A 163 4.95 19.42 8.51
N PRO A 164 5.46 18.18 8.58
CA PRO A 164 6.90 17.90 8.63
C PRO A 164 7.63 18.27 7.32
N VAL A 165 6.90 18.52 6.24
CA VAL A 165 7.46 18.82 4.92
C VAL A 165 7.43 20.31 4.61
N CYS A 166 6.27 20.98 4.78
CA CYS A 166 6.12 22.40 4.39
C CYS A 166 5.90 23.36 5.57
N GLY A 167 5.85 22.88 6.81
CA GLY A 167 5.68 23.71 8.02
C GLY A 167 4.29 24.32 8.22
N ALA A 168 3.35 24.11 7.30
CA ALA A 168 1.96 24.59 7.41
C ALA A 168 1.27 24.01 8.67
N LYS A 169 0.38 24.80 9.29
CA LYS A 169 -0.38 24.35 10.48
C LYS A 169 -1.27 23.17 10.11
N VAL A 170 -1.12 22.07 10.85
CA VAL A 170 -1.93 20.87 10.66
C VAL A 170 -3.36 21.12 11.10
N ILE A 171 -4.31 20.64 10.31
CA ILE A 171 -5.73 20.71 10.63
C ILE A 171 -6.28 19.31 10.85
N ARG A 172 -7.21 19.19 11.79
CA ARG A 172 -8.00 17.99 12.01
C ARG A 172 -9.47 18.39 11.96
N PRO A 173 -10.19 18.09 10.86
CA PRO A 173 -11.61 18.45 10.73
C PRO A 173 -12.43 17.92 11.90
N LYS A 174 -13.45 18.68 12.33
CA LYS A 174 -14.36 18.23 13.38
C LYS A 174 -15.04 16.92 12.95
N GLY A 175 -15.02 15.90 13.81
CA GLY A 175 -15.53 14.57 13.51
C GLY A 175 -14.60 13.69 12.66
N GLY A 176 -13.47 14.21 12.20
CA GLY A 176 -12.47 13.46 11.42
C GLY A 176 -11.46 12.72 12.30
N VAL A 177 -11.07 11.52 11.85
CA VAL A 177 -10.02 10.70 12.47
C VAL A 177 -8.62 11.13 12.01
N MET A 178 -8.51 11.58 10.75
CA MET A 178 -7.24 11.93 10.14
C MET A 178 -6.87 13.41 10.34
N SER A 179 -5.57 13.66 10.43
CA SER A 179 -4.97 14.99 10.40
C SER A 179 -4.45 15.29 8.99
N TYR A 180 -4.47 16.57 8.59
CA TYR A 180 -4.16 17.00 7.24
C TYR A 180 -3.23 18.20 7.19
N CYS A 181 -2.39 18.23 6.16
CA CYS A 181 -1.69 19.41 5.68
C CYS A 181 -2.62 20.17 4.72
N PRO A 182 -3.11 21.38 5.07
CA PRO A 182 -4.02 22.13 4.20
C PRO A 182 -3.31 22.84 3.03
N ASN A 183 -1.97 22.87 3.04
CA ASN A 183 -1.20 23.59 2.03
C ASN A 183 -1.17 22.80 0.72
N VAL A 184 -1.96 23.23 -0.26
CA VAL A 184 -2.03 22.61 -1.60
C VAL A 184 -0.66 22.69 -2.31
N ALA A 185 0.17 23.69 -2.01
CA ALA A 185 1.53 23.83 -2.53
C ALA A 185 2.58 23.03 -1.74
N CYS A 186 2.17 22.14 -0.82
CA CYS A 186 3.09 21.28 -0.11
C CYS A 186 3.89 20.40 -1.10
N PRO A 187 5.24 20.39 -1.04
CA PRO A 187 6.06 19.59 -1.95
C PRO A 187 5.72 18.10 -1.95
N ALA A 188 5.47 17.51 -0.77
CA ALA A 188 5.08 16.11 -0.66
C ALA A 188 3.73 15.83 -1.34
N GLN A 189 2.76 16.74 -1.22
CA GLN A 189 1.49 16.55 -1.92
C GLN A 189 1.65 16.70 -3.44
N ALA A 190 2.51 17.63 -3.90
CA ALA A 190 2.80 17.81 -5.32
C ALA A 190 3.45 16.55 -5.91
N GLN A 191 4.43 15.99 -5.20
CA GLN A 191 5.09 14.74 -5.58
C GLN A 191 4.10 13.57 -5.66
N GLU A 192 3.34 13.33 -4.58
CA GLU A 192 2.35 12.25 -4.52
C GLU A 192 1.24 12.40 -5.58
N ARG A 193 0.83 13.64 -5.91
CA ARG A 193 -0.12 13.89 -7.01
C ARG A 193 0.49 13.53 -8.36
N LEU A 194 1.75 13.86 -8.58
CA LEU A 194 2.45 13.55 -9.83
C LEU A 194 2.63 12.04 -10.00
N GLU A 195 3.03 11.35 -8.92
CA GLU A 195 3.16 9.89 -8.90
C GLU A 195 1.82 9.20 -9.15
N HIS A 196 0.75 9.65 -8.47
CA HIS A 196 -0.60 9.14 -8.69
C HIS A 196 -1.08 9.35 -10.13
N PHE A 197 -0.84 10.54 -10.69
CA PHE A 197 -1.21 10.87 -12.06
C PHE A 197 -0.47 9.97 -13.06
N ALA A 198 0.82 9.74 -12.87
CA ALA A 198 1.64 8.88 -13.72
C ALA A 198 1.41 7.36 -13.50
N SER A 199 0.76 6.98 -12.41
CA SER A 199 0.55 5.58 -12.03
C SER A 199 -0.16 4.75 -13.10
N ARG A 200 -0.04 3.42 -13.01
CA ARG A 200 -0.65 2.46 -13.95
C ARG A 200 -2.18 2.62 -14.06
N GLY A 201 -2.86 2.87 -12.94
CA GLY A 201 -4.31 3.12 -12.89
C GLY A 201 -4.68 4.52 -13.37
N GLY A 202 -3.77 5.49 -13.17
CA GLY A 202 -3.89 6.85 -13.69
C GLY A 202 -3.62 6.93 -15.20
N MET A 203 -2.71 7.81 -15.58
CA MET A 203 -2.38 8.06 -16.98
C MET A 203 -1.40 7.03 -17.58
N ASP A 204 -0.91 6.07 -16.79
CA ASP A 204 0.03 5.01 -17.20
C ASP A 204 1.30 5.55 -17.88
N ILE A 205 1.89 6.59 -17.29
CA ILE A 205 3.12 7.21 -17.81
C ILE A 205 4.34 6.47 -17.26
N ARG A 206 4.69 5.38 -17.95
CA ARG A 206 5.88 4.58 -17.63
C ARG A 206 7.15 5.42 -17.69
N GLY A 207 8.05 5.20 -16.73
CA GLY A 207 9.30 5.93 -16.58
C GLY A 207 9.25 7.08 -15.57
N ILE A 208 8.05 7.58 -15.24
CA ILE A 208 7.85 8.58 -14.19
C ILE A 208 7.45 7.88 -12.88
N GLY A 209 8.45 7.57 -12.05
CA GLY A 209 8.26 7.08 -10.68
C GLY A 209 8.80 8.06 -9.64
N GLU A 210 8.75 7.68 -8.36
CA GLU A 210 9.10 8.52 -7.19
C GLU A 210 10.35 9.39 -7.37
N LYS A 211 11.47 8.77 -7.77
CA LYS A 211 12.76 9.48 -7.94
C LYS A 211 12.69 10.53 -9.04
N LEU A 212 12.04 10.22 -10.16
CA LEU A 212 11.94 11.16 -11.27
C LEU A 212 10.95 12.28 -10.96
N CYS A 213 9.83 11.98 -10.31
CA CYS A 213 8.90 13.00 -9.80
C CYS A 213 9.63 14.00 -8.89
N THR A 214 10.43 13.49 -7.96
CA THR A 214 11.25 14.31 -7.06
C THR A 214 12.23 15.18 -7.85
N ALA A 215 12.98 14.60 -8.80
CA ALA A 215 13.96 15.32 -9.60
C ALA A 215 13.32 16.43 -10.47
N LEU A 216 12.17 16.15 -11.09
CA LEU A 216 11.42 17.12 -11.91
C LEU A 216 10.93 18.32 -11.07
N LEU A 217 10.41 18.06 -9.88
CA LEU A 217 9.94 19.10 -8.95
C LEU A 217 11.12 19.93 -8.40
N GLN A 218 12.22 19.28 -8.00
CA GLN A 218 13.41 19.97 -7.49
C GLN A 218 14.12 20.83 -8.54
N ALA A 219 14.19 20.35 -9.78
CA ALA A 219 14.73 21.12 -10.90
C ALA A 219 13.78 22.23 -11.37
N GLY A 220 12.56 22.31 -10.83
CA GLY A 220 11.55 23.30 -11.23
C GLY A 220 11.01 23.09 -12.65
N LEU A 221 11.28 21.94 -13.26
CA LEU A 221 10.80 21.58 -14.61
C LEU A 221 9.31 21.30 -14.61
N VAL A 222 8.76 20.86 -13.48
CA VAL A 222 7.35 20.56 -13.28
C VAL A 222 6.91 21.15 -11.94
N LYS A 223 5.71 21.73 -11.90
CA LYS A 223 5.03 22.21 -10.68
C LYS A 223 3.70 21.50 -10.47
N ASN A 224 3.06 21.10 -11.55
CA ASN A 224 1.78 20.39 -11.56
C ASN A 224 1.72 19.37 -12.71
N VAL A 225 0.66 18.57 -12.76
CA VAL A 225 0.54 17.47 -13.74
C VAL A 225 0.46 17.92 -15.20
N ALA A 226 -0.02 19.15 -15.48
CA ALA A 226 -0.10 19.68 -16.83
C ALA A 226 1.29 19.94 -17.42
N ASP A 227 2.24 20.41 -16.60
CA ASP A 227 3.60 20.73 -17.05
C ASP A 227 4.36 19.49 -17.59
N LEU A 228 3.91 18.27 -17.23
CA LEU A 228 4.44 17.04 -17.83
C LEU A 228 4.33 17.05 -19.37
N TYR A 229 3.25 17.62 -19.89
CA TYR A 229 2.96 17.62 -21.32
C TYR A 229 3.75 18.66 -22.11
N ASP A 230 4.43 19.58 -21.42
CA ASP A 230 5.31 20.59 -21.99
C ASP A 230 6.80 20.22 -21.86
N LEU A 231 7.12 19.09 -21.22
CA LEU A 231 8.50 18.61 -21.08
C LEU A 231 9.13 18.31 -22.43
N THR A 232 10.39 18.71 -22.56
CA THR A 232 11.24 18.43 -23.73
C THR A 232 12.34 17.43 -23.41
N ASN A 233 12.85 16.75 -24.43
CA ASN A 233 14.00 15.85 -24.27
C ASN A 233 15.22 16.60 -23.68
N GLN A 234 15.47 17.83 -24.13
CA GLN A 234 16.59 18.64 -23.64
C GLN A 234 16.49 18.94 -22.15
N GLN A 235 15.29 19.24 -21.64
CA GLN A 235 15.08 19.46 -20.21
C GLN A 235 15.28 18.18 -19.39
N LEU A 236 14.82 17.03 -19.89
CA LEU A 236 15.03 15.75 -19.18
C LEU A 236 16.52 15.40 -19.08
N LEU A 237 17.30 15.70 -20.13
CA LEU A 237 18.74 15.44 -20.16
C LEU A 237 19.55 16.25 -19.14
N THR A 238 18.99 17.32 -18.56
CA THR A 238 19.66 18.05 -17.47
C THR A 238 19.58 17.31 -16.13
N LEU A 239 18.77 16.25 -16.03
CA LEU A 239 18.60 15.48 -14.80
C LEU A 239 19.66 14.39 -14.67
N GLU A 240 20.13 14.16 -13.45
CA GLU A 240 21.07 13.07 -13.16
C GLU A 240 20.51 11.71 -13.59
N ARG A 241 21.37 10.87 -14.18
CA ARG A 241 21.03 9.52 -14.66
C ARG A 241 19.98 9.49 -15.78
N MET A 242 19.76 10.61 -16.47
CA MET A 242 18.95 10.64 -17.69
C MET A 242 19.83 10.47 -18.93
N ALA A 243 19.50 9.49 -19.77
CA ALA A 243 20.13 9.29 -21.07
C ALA A 243 19.11 9.56 -22.19
N GLU A 244 19.59 9.88 -23.40
CA GLU A 244 18.75 10.23 -24.56
C GLU A 244 17.61 9.24 -24.80
N LYS A 245 17.90 7.94 -24.76
CA LYS A 245 16.88 6.89 -24.94
C LYS A 245 15.84 6.89 -23.82
N SER A 246 16.24 7.15 -22.58
CA SER A 246 15.32 7.21 -21.44
C SER A 246 14.43 8.44 -21.53
N ALA A 247 15.00 9.60 -21.86
CA ALA A 247 14.26 10.83 -22.09
C ALA A 247 13.23 10.64 -23.22
N ALA A 248 13.65 10.08 -24.35
CA ALA A 248 12.75 9.81 -25.49
C ALA A 248 11.60 8.86 -25.10
N ASN A 249 11.89 7.80 -24.34
CA ASN A 249 10.86 6.87 -23.86
C ASN A 249 9.85 7.57 -22.93
N ILE A 250 10.30 8.49 -22.06
CA ILE A 250 9.42 9.25 -21.18
C ILE A 250 8.52 10.18 -22.00
N ILE A 251 9.07 10.92 -22.96
CA ILE A 251 8.28 11.81 -23.84
C ILE A 251 7.26 11.01 -24.66
N ASP A 252 7.65 9.86 -25.21
CA ASP A 252 6.72 8.95 -25.91
C ASP A 252 5.60 8.45 -25.00
N SER A 253 5.94 8.06 -23.77
CA SER A 253 4.98 7.62 -22.75
C SER A 253 3.99 8.74 -22.37
N ILE A 254 4.47 9.98 -22.19
CA ILE A 254 3.63 11.17 -21.95
C ILE A 254 2.68 11.39 -23.13
N ASN A 255 3.16 11.32 -24.38
CA ASN A 255 2.32 11.50 -25.55
C ASN A 255 1.24 10.42 -25.67
N LYS A 256 1.59 9.14 -25.44
CA LYS A 256 0.64 8.01 -25.42
C LYS A 256 -0.38 8.08 -24.29
N SER A 257 -0.12 8.89 -23.26
CA SER A 257 -1.07 9.09 -22.16
C SER A 257 -2.22 10.03 -22.55
N LYS A 258 -2.08 10.82 -23.63
CA LYS A 258 -3.13 11.75 -24.08
C LYS A 258 -4.40 11.03 -24.55
N ASP A 259 -4.28 9.76 -24.97
CA ASP A 259 -5.38 8.93 -25.47
C ASP A 259 -6.09 8.11 -24.38
N ARG A 260 -5.81 8.36 -23.09
CA ARG A 260 -6.49 7.63 -22.00
C ARG A 260 -7.97 8.03 -21.91
N PRO A 261 -8.87 7.07 -21.59
CA PRO A 261 -10.29 7.37 -21.44
C PRO A 261 -10.53 8.34 -20.28
N LEU A 262 -11.65 9.07 -20.35
CA LEU A 262 -12.04 10.07 -19.35
C LEU A 262 -12.06 9.51 -17.91
N SER A 263 -12.47 8.25 -17.72
CA SER A 263 -12.45 7.60 -16.41
C SER A 263 -11.06 7.60 -15.77
N ARG A 264 -10.01 7.32 -16.56
CA ARG A 264 -8.62 7.37 -16.08
C ARG A 264 -8.16 8.79 -15.80
N VAL A 265 -8.58 9.77 -16.61
CA VAL A 265 -8.27 11.19 -16.36
C VAL A 265 -8.87 11.62 -15.02
N ILE A 266 -10.16 11.34 -14.79
CA ILE A 266 -10.85 11.67 -13.54
C ILE A 266 -10.15 11.02 -12.34
N PHE A 267 -9.80 9.73 -12.45
CA PHE A 267 -9.06 9.02 -11.42
C PHE A 267 -7.67 9.64 -11.18
N ALA A 268 -6.92 9.95 -12.24
CA ALA A 268 -5.56 10.50 -12.17
C ALA A 268 -5.51 11.91 -11.55
N LEU A 269 -6.59 12.71 -11.66
CA LEU A 269 -6.70 13.99 -10.96
C LEU A 269 -6.71 13.85 -9.42
N GLY A 270 -6.93 12.64 -8.90
CA GLY A 270 -6.79 12.34 -7.48
C GLY A 270 -7.82 13.04 -6.60
N ILE A 271 -8.99 13.35 -7.16
CA ILE A 271 -10.12 14.01 -6.49
C ILE A 271 -10.51 13.19 -5.25
N LEU A 272 -10.71 13.88 -4.12
CA LEU A 272 -11.06 13.23 -2.87
C LEU A 272 -12.34 12.39 -3.05
N HIS A 273 -12.32 11.15 -2.55
CA HIS A 273 -13.40 10.15 -2.66
C HIS A 273 -13.68 9.57 -4.05
N ILE A 274 -12.95 9.97 -5.10
CA ILE A 274 -13.05 9.35 -6.42
C ILE A 274 -11.91 8.34 -6.60
N GLY A 275 -12.26 7.05 -6.51
CA GLY A 275 -11.35 5.91 -6.69
C GLY A 275 -11.40 5.33 -8.11
N GLU A 276 -10.66 4.24 -8.32
CA GLU A 276 -10.60 3.55 -9.62
C GLU A 276 -11.81 2.64 -9.88
N GLU A 277 -12.64 2.35 -8.87
CA GLU A 277 -13.64 1.26 -8.90
C GLU A 277 -14.44 1.21 -10.21
N MET A 278 -14.08 0.20 -11.03
CA MET A 278 -14.86 -0.38 -12.12
C MET A 278 -15.33 -1.76 -11.67
#